data_AF-A0A1B7K175-F1
#
_entry.id   AF-A0A1B7K175-F1
#
_cell.length_a   1.000
_cell.length_b   1.000
_cell.length_c   1.000
_cell.angle_alpha   90.00
_cell.angle_beta   90.00
_cell.angle_gamma   90.00
#
_symmetry.space_group_name_H-M   'P 1'
#
loop_
_entity.id
_entity.type
_entity.pdbx_description
1 polymer ?
#
loop_
_entity_poly.entity_id
_entity_poly.type
_entity_poly.pdbx_seq_one_letter_code
_entity_poly.pdbx_strand_id
1 'polypeptide(L)' 'MSVPSEKLDQGSGIDLVDIVNLKASPELVGSLRLIKDVYPAYHMNKEHWVTIKLGSHFHDDELKLLIDDSYRLTTK' A
#
# COMPACT_ATOMS: atom_id res chain seq x y z
N MET A 1 -0.33 -0.26 10.61
CA MET A 1 -1.32 -1.05 11.38
C MET A 1 -1.12 -2.51 11.04
N SER A 2 -1.38 -3.44 11.95
CA SER A 2 -1.21 -4.88 11.68
C SER A 2 -2.54 -5.53 11.27
N VAL A 3 -2.54 -6.36 10.24
CA VAL A 3 -3.72 -7.10 9.75
C VAL A 3 -3.36 -8.55 9.43
N PRO A 4 -4.32 -9.49 9.49
CA PRO A 4 -4.10 -10.84 8.97
C PRO A 4 -3.79 -10.79 7.47
N SER A 5 -2.78 -11.52 7.01
CA SER A 5 -2.35 -11.50 5.60
C SER A 5 -3.44 -11.94 4.62
N GLU A 6 -4.35 -12.83 5.04
CA GLU A 6 -5.55 -13.25 4.27
C GLU A 6 -6.47 -12.07 3.88
N LYS A 7 -6.37 -10.93 4.60
CA LYS A 7 -7.13 -9.73 4.25
C LYS A 7 -6.52 -8.93 3.10
N LEU A 8 -5.29 -9.23 2.70
CA LEU A 8 -4.55 -8.52 1.65
C LEU A 8 -4.48 -9.33 0.35
N ASP A 9 -4.13 -10.62 0.46
CA ASP A 9 -4.27 -11.59 -0.62
C ASP A 9 -5.20 -12.73 -0.18
N GLN A 10 -5.82 -13.41 -1.14
CA GLN A 10 -6.70 -14.56 -0.86
C GLN A 10 -5.89 -15.81 -0.43
N GLY A 11 -4.73 -15.64 0.19
CA GLY A 11 -3.88 -16.71 0.71
C GLY A 11 -4.31 -17.15 2.11
N SER A 12 -4.03 -18.41 2.44
CA SER A 12 -4.35 -19.04 3.74
C SER A 12 -3.32 -18.68 4.84
N GLY A 13 -3.02 -17.40 5.02
CA GLY A 13 -2.05 -16.94 6.02
C GLY A 13 -2.74 -16.34 7.25
N ILE A 14 -2.45 -16.91 8.42
CA ILE A 14 -2.87 -16.38 9.74
C ILE A 14 -1.88 -15.38 10.32
N ASP A 15 -0.78 -15.10 9.62
CA ASP A 15 0.26 -14.19 10.11
C ASP A 15 -0.22 -12.74 10.09
N LEU A 16 0.09 -12.02 11.16
CA LEU A 16 -0.13 -10.59 11.25
C LEU A 16 0.99 -9.88 10.49
N VAL A 17 0.61 -9.03 9.55
CA VAL A 17 1.52 -8.21 8.78
C VAL A 17 1.23 -6.74 9.00
N ASP A 18 2.28 -5.94 9.12
CA ASP A 18 2.13 -4.50 9.19
C ASP A 18 1.91 -3.92 7.80
N ILE A 19 0.96 -3.00 7.71
CA ILE A 19 0.61 -2.30 6.48
C ILE A 19 0.54 -0.79 6.68
N VAL A 20 0.69 -0.07 5.57
CA VAL A 20 0.42 1.36 5.45
C VAL A 20 -0.45 1.63 4.22
N ASN A 21 -1.41 2.53 4.36
CA ASN A 21 -2.20 3.04 3.24
C ASN A 21 -1.60 4.35 2.76
N LEU A 22 -1.29 4.42 1.47
CA LEU A 22 -0.75 5.63 0.83
C LEU A 22 -1.73 6.11 -0.23
N LYS A 23 -1.92 7.42 -0.30
CA LYS A 23 -2.72 8.07 -1.34
C LYS A 23 -1.90 8.08 -2.62
N ALA A 24 -2.55 7.80 -3.74
CA ALA A 24 -1.96 7.78 -5.06
C ALA A 24 -2.91 8.46 -6.05
N SER A 25 -2.36 8.98 -7.16
CA SER A 25 -3.20 9.43 -8.25
C SER A 25 -3.88 8.23 -8.91
N PRO A 26 -5.14 8.35 -9.37
CA PRO A 26 -5.86 7.25 -10.02
C PRO A 26 -5.08 6.62 -11.18
N GLU A 27 -4.31 7.45 -11.88
CA GLU A 27 -3.47 7.05 -13.02
C GLU A 27 -2.31 6.13 -12.61
N LEU A 28 -1.80 6.26 -11.38
CA LEU A 28 -0.68 5.46 -10.88
C LEU A 28 -1.11 4.22 -10.09
N VAL A 29 -2.34 4.17 -9.56
CA VAL A 29 -2.84 3.04 -8.75
C VAL A 29 -2.67 1.70 -9.47
N GLY A 30 -2.98 1.64 -10.77
CA GLY A 30 -2.84 0.42 -11.56
C GLY A 30 -1.39 -0.07 -11.62
N SER A 31 -0.46 0.83 -11.93
CA SER A 31 0.98 0.54 -12.03
C SER A 31 1.57 0.14 -10.68
N LEU A 32 1.22 0.84 -9.60
CA LEU A 32 1.70 0.53 -8.25
C LEU A 32 1.30 -0.88 -7.82
N ARG A 33 0.10 -1.34 -8.19
CA ARG A 33 -0.40 -2.69 -7.87
C ARG A 33 0.30 -3.82 -8.65
N LEU A 34 1.15 -3.50 -9.62
CA LEU A 34 2.02 -4.49 -10.27
C LEU A 34 3.29 -4.77 -9.45
N ILE A 35 3.59 -3.90 -8.48
CA ILE A 35 4.74 -4.07 -7.59
C ILE A 35 4.38 -5.11 -6.53
N LYS A 36 5.34 -6.01 -6.25
CA LYS A 36 5.20 -7.01 -5.20
C LYS A 36 4.90 -6.33 -3.85
N ASP A 37 4.04 -6.95 -3.06
CA ASP A 37 3.63 -6.47 -1.72
C ASP A 37 2.85 -5.13 -1.73
N VAL A 38 2.36 -4.71 -2.89
CA VAL A 38 1.37 -3.63 -3.05
C VAL A 38 0.01 -4.22 -3.41
N TYR A 39 -1.01 -3.85 -2.63
CA TYR A 39 -2.34 -4.43 -2.67
C TYR A 39 -3.41 -3.36 -2.96
N PRO A 40 -4.61 -3.77 -3.39
CA PRO A 40 -5.77 -2.88 -3.37
C PRO A 40 -5.96 -2.26 -1.99
N ALA A 41 -6.40 -1.00 -1.95
CA ALA A 41 -6.57 -0.28 -0.70
C ALA A 41 -7.44 -1.03 0.33
N TYR A 42 -6.87 -1.24 1.51
CA TYR A 42 -7.53 -1.78 2.68
C TYR A 42 -8.34 -0.67 3.37
N HIS A 43 -9.66 -0.85 3.45
CA HIS A 43 -10.63 0.09 4.04
C HIS A 43 -10.68 1.51 3.45
N MET A 44 -9.82 1.84 2.47
CA MET A 44 -9.81 3.14 1.77
C MET A 44 -10.35 3.01 0.35
N ASN A 45 -10.56 4.14 -0.34
CA ASN A 45 -11.01 4.15 -1.72
C ASN A 45 -9.93 3.56 -2.65
N LYS A 46 -10.27 2.46 -3.33
CA LYS A 46 -9.36 1.68 -4.19
C LYS A 46 -8.94 2.40 -5.48
N GLU A 47 -9.58 3.51 -5.83
CA GLU A 47 -9.21 4.36 -6.97
C GLU A 47 -8.17 5.42 -6.61
N HIS A 48 -7.98 5.71 -5.31
CA HIS A 48 -7.12 6.81 -4.85
C HIS A 48 -6.08 6.40 -3.82
N TRP A 49 -6.09 5.13 -3.42
CA TRP A 49 -5.22 4.63 -2.37
C TRP A 49 -4.68 3.25 -2.75
N VAL A 50 -3.53 2.93 -2.18
CA VAL A 50 -2.93 1.59 -2.21
C VAL A 50 -2.52 1.18 -0.82
N THR A 51 -2.44 -0.12 -0.58
CA THR A 51 -1.92 -0.68 0.66
C THR A 51 -0.57 -1.32 0.40
N ILE A 52 0.43 -0.94 1.19
CA ILE A 52 1.77 -1.52 1.12
C ILE A 52 1.99 -2.33 2.40
N LYS A 53 2.43 -3.59 2.24
CA LYS A 53 2.90 -4.40 3.36
C LYS A 53 4.31 -3.93 3.77
N LEU A 54 4.51 -3.63 5.03
CA LEU A 54 5.79 -3.22 5.61
C LEU A 54 6.68 -4.45 5.87
N GLY A 55 8.00 -4.26 5.82
CA GLY A 55 8.96 -5.38 5.80
C GLY A 55 8.97 -6.15 4.48
N SER A 56 8.39 -5.57 3.43
CA SER A 56 8.43 -6.04 2.05
C SER A 56 9.75 -5.64 1.36
N HIS A 57 9.83 -5.93 0.06
CA HIS A 57 11.02 -5.69 -0.77
C HIS A 57 11.33 -4.20 -1.04
N PHE A 58 10.52 -3.25 -0.57
CA PHE A 58 10.81 -1.83 -0.78
C PHE A 58 12.09 -1.42 -0.05
N HIS A 59 13.00 -0.75 -0.76
CA HIS A 59 14.07 -0.01 -0.08
C HIS A 59 13.47 1.18 0.67
N ASP A 60 14.07 1.53 1.82
CA ASP A 60 13.59 2.63 2.66
C ASP A 60 13.38 3.94 1.88
N ASP A 61 14.26 4.23 0.92
CA ASP A 61 14.18 5.46 0.13
C ASP A 61 13.03 5.44 -0.88
N GLU A 62 12.72 4.29 -1.47
CA GLU A 62 11.55 4.12 -2.35
C GLU A 62 10.26 4.32 -1.54
N LEU A 63 10.19 3.72 -0.34
CA LEU A 63 9.03 3.86 0.53
C LEU A 63 8.86 5.32 0.98
N LYS A 64 9.94 6.03 1.33
CA LYS A 64 9.90 7.45 1.69
C LYS A 64 9.39 8.32 0.53
N LEU A 65 9.79 8.03 -0.72
CA LEU A 65 9.28 8.75 -1.89
C LEU A 65 7.77 8.56 -2.05
N LEU A 66 7.28 7.33 -1.93
CA LEU A 66 5.84 7.06 -1.98
C LEU A 66 5.06 7.74 -0.85
N ILE A 67 5.66 7.85 0.33
CA ILE A 67 5.10 8.58 1.46
C ILE A 67 5.06 10.10 1.16
N ASP A 68 6.12 10.67 0.60
CA ASP A 68 6.17 12.10 0.23
C ASP A 68 5.13 12.43 -0.85
N ASP A 69 5.00 11.59 -1.87
CA ASP A 69 3.98 11.74 -2.92
C ASP A 69 2.57 11.68 -2.32
N SER A 70 2.31 10.68 -1.47
CA SER A 70 1.04 10.57 -0.75
C SER A 70 0.76 11.80 0.09
N TYR A 71 1.77 12.34 0.78
CA TYR A 71 1.64 13.56 1.57
C TYR A 71 1.26 14.75 0.69
N ARG A 72 1.96 14.98 -0.43
CA ARG A 72 1.65 16.06 -1.39
C ARG A 72 0.23 15.97 -1.95
N LEU A 73 -0.31 14.76 -2.15
CA LEU A 73 -1.69 14.54 -2.59
C LEU A 73 -2.74 14.80 -1.50
N THR A 74 -2.31 14.99 -0.24
CA THR A 74 -3.18 15.29 0.90
C THR A 74 -3.04 16.73 1.41
N THR A 75 -1.96 17.42 1.07
CA THR A 75 -1.80 18.85 1.34
C THR A 75 -2.69 19.68 0.42
N LYS A 76 -3.32 20.72 0.98
CA LYS A 76 -4.11 21.71 0.24
C LYS A 76 -3.23 22.78 -0.38
#